data_AF-A0A3D9HPI8-F1
#
_entry.id   AF-A0A3D9HPI8-F1
#
_cell.length_a   1.000
_cell.length_b   1.000
_cell.length_c   1.000
_cell.angle_alpha   90.00
_cell.angle_beta   90.00
_cell.angle_gamma   90.00
#
_symmetry.space_group_name_H-M   'P 1'
#
loop_
_entity.id
_entity.type
_entity.pdbx_description
1 polymer ?
#
loop_
_entity_poly.entity_id
_entity_poly.type
_entity_poly.pdbx_seq_one_letter_code
_entity_poly.pdbx_strand_id
1 'polypeptide(L)'
;MSNRIMLKGRHLFLQSLMVGLTNPKMLAFLIALFPLFLNPGKSIAGQLATMTGTFMALSFLALSCFALVASQFTKLIRQPAILGRINRVIALIFFTFGASLILAGLNQFQNSLFQ
;
A
#
# COMPACT_ATOMS: atom_id res chain seq x y z
N MET A 1 -31.66 -9.81 -4.36
CA MET A 1 -31.48 -10.37 -3.00
C MET A 1 -30.02 -10.78 -2.84
N SER A 2 -29.18 -9.95 -2.21
CA SER A 2 -27.76 -10.27 -1.98
C SER A 2 -27.65 -11.01 -0.65
N ASN A 3 -27.27 -12.30 -0.72
CA ASN A 3 -27.04 -13.17 0.42
C ASN A 3 -25.78 -12.70 1.16
N ARG A 4 -25.93 -11.69 2.04
CA ARG A 4 -24.85 -11.25 2.92
C ARG A 4 -24.67 -12.32 3.97
N ILE A 5 -23.77 -13.27 3.70
CA ILE A 5 -23.31 -14.23 4.70
C ILE A 5 -22.85 -13.41 5.91
N MET A 6 -23.60 -13.54 7.00
CA MET A 6 -23.37 -12.83 8.26
C MET A 6 -22.16 -13.46 8.95
N LEU A 7 -20.99 -13.30 8.34
CA LEU A 7 -19.73 -13.79 8.88
C LEU A 7 -19.45 -13.02 10.19
N LYS A 8 -19.31 -13.76 11.30
CA LYS A 8 -18.91 -13.18 12.59
C LYS A 8 -17.65 -12.33 12.39
N GLY A 9 -17.58 -11.15 13.02
CA GLY A 9 -16.45 -10.22 12.87
C GLY A 9 -15.07 -10.87 13.08
N ARG A 10 -15.00 -11.90 13.94
CA ARG A 10 -13.79 -12.73 14.13
C ARG A 10 -13.33 -13.44 12.85
N HIS A 11 -14.25 -13.99 12.06
CA HIS A 11 -13.93 -14.66 10.79
C HIS A 11 -13.38 -13.66 9.78
N LEU A 12 -14.00 -12.48 9.65
CA LEU A 12 -13.52 -11.42 8.75
C LEU A 12 -12.13 -10.91 9.17
N PHE A 13 -11.89 -10.79 10.48
CA PHE A 13 -10.58 -10.43 11.01
C PHE A 13 -9.51 -11.50 10.71
N LEU A 14 -9.77 -12.78 11.01
CA LEU A 14 -8.81 -13.84 10.70
C LEU A 14 -8.56 -13.97 9.20
N GLN A 15 -9.60 -13.82 8.38
CA GLN A 15 -9.47 -13.87 6.92
C GLN A 15 -8.60 -12.72 6.41
N SER A 16 -8.85 -11.49 6.84
CA SER A 16 -8.04 -10.33 6.46
C SER A 16 -6.61 -10.42 6.98
N LEU A 17 -6.41 -10.95 8.19
CA LEU A 17 -5.08 -11.24 8.75
C LEU A 17 -4.33 -12.27 7.90
N MET A 18 -4.96 -13.40 7.57
CA MET A 18 -4.34 -14.45 6.76
C MET A 18 -3.97 -13.94 5.37
N VAL A 19 -4.90 -13.26 4.68
CA VAL A 19 -4.66 -12.67 3.35
C VAL A 19 -3.55 -11.62 3.40
N GLY A 20 -3.51 -10.80 4.46
CA GLY A 20 -2.46 -9.81 4.67
C GLY A 20 -1.09 -10.44 4.89
N LEU A 21 -1.01 -11.50 5.71
CA LEU A 21 0.22 -12.23 5.99
C LEU A 21 0.75 -12.98 4.76
N THR A 22 -0.14 -13.50 3.91
CA THR A 22 0.23 -14.14 2.64
C THR A 22 0.41 -13.17 1.48
N ASN A 23 0.35 -11.85 1.70
CA ASN A 23 0.52 -10.88 0.63
C ASN A 23 1.98 -10.86 0.12
N PRO A 24 2.26 -11.33 -1.11
CA PRO A 24 3.62 -11.42 -1.63
C PRO A 24 4.26 -10.04 -1.82
N LYS A 25 3.45 -8.97 -1.96
CA LYS A 25 3.95 -7.60 -2.07
C LYS A 25 4.60 -7.13 -0.77
N MET A 26 4.04 -7.52 0.37
CA MET A 26 4.58 -7.17 1.68
C MET A 26 5.90 -7.91 1.91
N LEU A 27 5.95 -9.21 1.62
CA LEU A 27 7.19 -10.00 1.71
C LEU A 27 8.29 -9.45 0.79
N ALA A 28 7.97 -9.15 -0.47
CA ALA A 28 8.92 -8.55 -1.40
C ALA A 28 9.49 -7.22 -0.89
N PHE A 29 8.64 -6.37 -0.30
CA PHE A 29 9.06 -5.12 0.32
C PHE A 29 10.00 -5.37 1.51
N LEU A 30 9.67 -6.29 2.41
CA LEU A 30 10.52 -6.60 3.57
C LEU A 30 11.88 -7.18 3.15
N ILE A 31 11.89 -8.10 2.17
CA ILE A 31 13.13 -8.70 1.65
C ILE A 31 13.99 -7.66 0.92
N ALA A 32 13.37 -6.69 0.24
CA ALA A 32 14.13 -5.60 -0.37
C ALA A 32 14.66 -4.62 0.68
N LEU A 33 13.84 -4.28 1.69
CA LEU A 33 14.12 -3.20 2.64
C LEU A 33 15.05 -3.63 3.78
N PHE A 34 14.78 -4.75 4.45
CA PHE A 34 15.46 -5.10 5.69
C PHE A 34 16.95 -5.41 5.54
N PRO A 35 17.41 -6.12 4.49
CA PRO A 35 18.83 -6.38 4.30
C PRO A 35 19.70 -5.13 4.23
N LEU A 36 19.15 -3.99 3.76
CA LEU A 36 19.88 -2.73 3.68
C LEU A 36 20.30 -2.18 5.05
N PHE A 37 19.66 -2.61 6.13
CA PHE A 37 19.92 -2.11 7.49
C PHE A 37 20.55 -3.16 8.41
N LEU A 38 20.79 -4.38 7.92
CA LEU A 38 21.39 -5.44 8.72
C LEU A 38 22.89 -5.20 8.92
N ASN A 39 23.35 -5.33 10.17
CA ASN A 39 24.77 -5.40 10.46
C ASN A 39 25.21 -6.87 10.54
N PRO A 40 26.16 -7.33 9.68
CA PRO A 40 26.61 -8.72 9.65
C PRO A 40 27.38 -9.16 10.91
N GLY A 41 27.84 -8.22 11.75
CA GLY A 41 28.57 -8.51 13.00
C GLY A 41 27.68 -8.84 14.21
N LYS A 42 26.36 -8.92 14.04
CA LYS A 42 25.38 -9.18 15.13
C LYS A 42 24.39 -10.27 14.72
N SER A 43 23.67 -10.84 15.69
CA SER A 43 22.61 -11.82 15.43
C SER A 43 21.58 -11.27 14.45
N ILE A 44 21.45 -11.94 13.30
CA ILE A 44 20.53 -11.54 12.22
C ILE A 44 19.07 -11.71 12.67
N ALA A 45 18.77 -12.80 13.37
CA ALA A 45 17.41 -13.10 13.83
C ALA A 45 16.86 -12.02 14.78
N GLY A 46 17.68 -11.52 15.72
CA GLY A 46 17.25 -10.47 16.66
C GLY A 46 17.02 -9.12 15.98
N GLN A 47 17.86 -8.76 15.01
CA GLN A 47 17.70 -7.54 14.21
C GLN A 47 16.43 -7.60 13.36
N LEU A 48 16.22 -8.70 12.65
CA LEU A 48 15.00 -8.91 11.86
C LEU A 48 13.74 -8.88 12.72
N ALA A 49 13.75 -9.52 13.89
CA ALA A 49 12.61 -9.49 14.80
C ALA A 49 12.28 -8.06 15.26
N THR A 50 13.29 -7.26 15.60
CA THR A 50 13.12 -5.86 16.03
C THR A 50 12.60 -4.98 14.90
N MET A 51 13.18 -5.10 13.70
CA MET A 51 12.76 -4.33 12.51
C MET A 51 11.34 -4.71 12.06
N THR A 52 11.04 -6.00 12.01
CA THR A 52 9.70 -6.50 11.66
C THR A 52 8.68 -6.02 12.69
N GLY A 53 8.99 -6.16 13.99
CA GLY A 53 8.10 -5.74 15.07
C GLY A 53 7.80 -4.24 15.06
N THR A 54 8.82 -3.42 14.90
CA THR A 54 8.65 -1.95 14.80
C THR A 54 7.88 -1.56 13.55
N PHE A 55 8.17 -2.16 12.40
CA PHE A 55 7.43 -1.93 11.16
C PHE A 55 5.95 -2.33 11.29
N MET A 56 5.65 -3.50 11.88
CA MET A 56 4.29 -3.95 12.11
C MET A 56 3.54 -3.02 13.06
N ALA A 57 4.17 -2.56 14.15
CA ALA A 57 3.58 -1.63 15.10
C ALA A 57 3.23 -0.28 14.44
N LEU A 58 4.18 0.30 13.70
CA LEU A 58 3.96 1.55 12.97
C LEU A 58 2.88 1.40 11.90
N SER A 59 2.89 0.29 11.15
CA SER A 59 1.88 -0.02 10.15
C SER A 59 0.50 -0.12 10.77
N PHE A 60 0.36 -0.86 11.87
CA PHE A 60 -0.89 -1.01 12.59
C PHE A 60 -1.42 0.34 13.11
N LEU A 61 -0.55 1.16 13.70
CA LEU A 61 -0.91 2.50 14.17
C LEU A 61 -1.36 3.41 13.02
N ALA A 62 -0.61 3.42 11.92
CA ALA A 62 -0.94 4.23 10.74
C ALA A 62 -2.27 3.80 10.13
N LEU A 63 -2.48 2.50 9.93
CA LEU A 63 -3.74 1.94 9.39
C LEU A 63 -4.92 2.20 10.32
N SER A 64 -4.72 2.08 11.64
CA SER A 64 -5.77 2.34 12.63
C SER A 64 -6.14 3.82 12.66
N CYS A 65 -5.15 4.71 12.68
CA CYS A 65 -5.37 6.16 12.60
C CYS A 65 -6.10 6.52 11.31
N PHE A 66 -5.65 5.98 10.17
CA PHE A 66 -6.31 6.16 8.89
C PHE A 66 -7.76 5.65 8.92
N ALA A 67 -8.02 4.47 9.48
CA ALA A 67 -9.37 3.91 9.59
C ALA A 67 -10.28 4.80 10.44
N LEU A 68 -9.78 5.33 11.56
CA LEU A 68 -10.52 6.27 12.41
C LEU A 68 -10.86 7.55 11.64
N VAL A 69 -9.86 8.19 11.01
CA VAL A 69 -10.08 9.40 10.21
C VAL A 69 -11.06 9.12 9.06
N ALA A 70 -10.84 8.03 8.32
CA ALA A 70 -11.70 7.63 7.21
C ALA A 70 -13.15 7.38 7.67
N SER A 71 -13.36 6.80 8.84
CA SER A 71 -14.71 6.55 9.38
C SER A 71 -15.50 7.85 9.59
N GLN A 72 -14.83 8.94 9.98
CA GLN A 72 -15.43 10.27 10.15
C GLN A 72 -15.86 10.87 8.81
N PHE A 73 -15.01 10.73 7.79
CA PHE A 73 -15.28 11.28 6.44
C PHE A 73 -16.08 10.34 5.54
N THR A 74 -16.37 9.11 5.97
CA THR A 74 -17.06 8.10 5.16
C THR A 74 -18.42 8.59 4.65
N LYS A 75 -19.18 9.33 5.48
CA LYS A 75 -20.48 9.88 5.08
C LYS A 75 -20.35 10.94 3.98
N LEU A 76 -19.30 11.75 4.03
CA LEU A 76 -19.01 12.79 3.04
C LEU A 76 -18.52 12.17 1.73
N ILE A 77 -17.54 11.26 1.81
CA ILE A 77 -16.96 10.60 0.63
C ILE A 77 -18.02 9.78 -0.12
N ARG A 78 -18.98 9.16 0.57
CA ARG A 78 -20.06 8.39 -0.07
C ARG A 78 -21.03 9.22 -0.91
N GLN A 79 -20.96 10.55 -0.87
CA GLN A 79 -21.77 11.37 -1.76
C GLN A 79 -21.29 11.20 -3.21
N PRO A 80 -22.18 10.88 -4.16
CA PRO A 80 -21.80 10.58 -5.55
C PRO A 80 -21.08 11.76 -6.23
N ALA A 81 -21.45 12.99 -5.87
CA ALA A 81 -20.78 14.20 -6.36
C ALA A 81 -19.32 14.30 -5.91
N ILE A 82 -19.02 13.89 -4.66
CA ILE A 82 -17.67 13.95 -4.09
C ILE A 82 -16.81 12.81 -4.63
N LEU A 83 -17.34 11.59 -4.69
CA LEU A 83 -16.70 10.45 -5.37
C LEU A 83 -16.37 10.78 -6.83
N GLY A 84 -17.28 11.43 -7.56
CA GLY A 84 -17.03 11.87 -8.94
C GLY A 84 -15.86 12.86 -9.06
N ARG A 85 -15.73 13.81 -8.13
CA ARG A 85 -14.60 14.75 -8.10
C ARG A 85 -13.29 14.04 -7.75
N ILE A 86 -13.29 13.19 -6.73
CA ILE A 86 -12.12 12.40 -6.33
C ILE A 86 -11.63 11.54 -7.51
N ASN A 87 -12.54 10.84 -8.18
CA ASN A 87 -12.19 10.00 -9.32
C ASN A 87 -11.61 10.80 -10.49
N ARG A 88 -12.11 12.02 -10.75
CA ARG A 88 -11.50 12.90 -11.78
C ARG A 88 -10.10 13.35 -11.40
N VAL A 89 -9.88 13.71 -10.13
CA VAL A 89 -8.54 14.11 -9.65
C VAL A 89 -7.58 12.93 -9.77
N ILE A 90 -8.00 11.74 -9.34
CA ILE A 90 -7.21 10.51 -9.48
C ILE A 90 -6.90 10.25 -10.96
N ALA A 91 -7.91 10.31 -11.84
CA ALA A 91 -7.72 10.10 -13.26
C ALA A 91 -6.74 11.10 -13.87
N LEU A 92 -6.81 12.38 -13.50
CA LEU A 92 -5.86 13.40 -13.93
C LEU A 92 -4.44 13.09 -13.47
N ILE A 93 -4.26 12.73 -12.20
CA ILE A 93 -2.93 12.37 -11.66
C ILE A 93 -2.36 11.18 -12.45
N PHE A 94 -3.13 10.10 -12.61
CA PHE A 94 -2.66 8.93 -13.37
C PHE A 94 -2.40 9.24 -14.84
N PHE A 95 -3.21 10.07 -15.47
CA PHE A 95 -3.00 10.52 -16.84
C PHE A 95 -1.69 11.31 -16.97
N THR A 96 -1.45 12.25 -16.05
CA THR A 96 -0.19 13.03 -16.04
C THR A 96 1.03 12.14 -15.81
N PHE A 97 0.97 11.20 -14.86
CA PHE A 97 2.05 10.23 -14.64
C PHE A 97 2.30 9.36 -15.87
N GLY A 98 1.25 8.85 -16.52
CA GLY A 98 1.37 8.05 -17.74
C GLY A 98 1.98 8.83 -18.90
N ALA A 99 1.53 10.07 -19.10
CA ALA A 99 2.10 10.95 -20.11
C ALA A 99 3.58 11.28 -19.83
N SER A 100 3.93 11.57 -18.58
CA SER A 100 5.32 11.80 -18.17
C SER A 100 6.20 10.57 -18.38
N LEU A 101 5.69 9.37 -18.11
CA LEU A 101 6.40 8.11 -18.36
C LEU A 101 6.66 7.88 -19.84
N ILE A 102 5.67 8.12 -20.70
CA ILE A 102 5.83 8.02 -22.15
C ILE A 102 6.85 9.04 -22.64
N LEU A 103 6.74 10.29 -22.18
CA LEU A 103 7.67 11.35 -22.59
C LEU A 103 9.10 11.06 -22.12
N ALA A 104 9.29 10.60 -20.89
CA ALA A 104 10.59 10.18 -20.37
C ALA A 104 11.16 9.01 -21.16
N GLY A 105 10.33 8.02 -21.49
CA GLY A 105 10.70 6.89 -22.34
C GLY A 105 11.13 7.33 -23.74
N LEU A 106 10.35 8.18 -24.40
CA LEU A 106 10.67 8.72 -25.73
C LEU A 106 11.98 9.52 -25.73
N ASN A 107 12.18 10.39 -24.73
CA ASN A 107 13.43 11.12 -24.57
C ASN A 107 14.63 10.19 -24.37
N GLN A 108 14.46 9.10 -23.63
CA GLN A 108 15.53 8.13 -23.41
C GLN A 108 15.82 7.30 -24.67
N PHE A 109 14.80 6.88 -25.42
CA PHE A 109 14.95 6.23 -26.72
C PHE A 109 15.68 7.13 -27.73
N GLN A 110 15.29 8.40 -27.80
CA GLN A 110 15.90 9.38 -28.68
C GLN A 110 17.37 9.60 -28.32
N ASN A 111 17.70 9.82 -27.04
CA ASN A 111 19.08 9.97 -26.57
C ASN A 111 19.95 8.73 -26.80
N SER A 112 19.35 7.53 -26.90
CA SER A 112 20.08 6.28 -27.16
C SER A 112 20.37 6.05 -28.65
N LEU A 113 19.69 6.76 -29.56
CA LEU A 113 19.94 6.70 -31.01
C LEU A 113 20.94 7.75 -31.50
N PHE A 114 21.23 8.76 -30.68
CA PHE A 114 22.19 9.84 -30.95
C PHE A 114 23.54 9.67 -30.24
N GLN A 115 23.77 8.52 -29.57
CA GLN A 115 25.07 8.03 -29.13
C GLN A 115 25.50 6.85 -29.99
#